data_AF-A0A9R1CXJ6-F1
#
_entry.id   AF-A0A9R1CXJ6-F1
#
_cell.length_a   1.000
_cell.length_b   1.000
_cell.length_c   1.000
_cell.angle_alpha   90.00
_cell.angle_beta   90.00
_cell.angle_gamma   90.00
#
_symmetry.space_group_name_H-M   'P 1'
#
loop_
_entity.id
_entity.type
_entity.pdbx_description
1 polymer ?
#
loop_
_entity_poly.entity_id
_entity_poly.type
_entity_poly.pdbx_seq_one_letter_code
_entity_poly.pdbx_strand_id
1 'polypeptide(L)'
;MSIVLVGLEVLLILSSWIATAAMPDLHMRSLLGSYGIRWMFGHFTENLNVSMLVEIILLIIGGGAMINSGLVRSAHNLIARRRLRYLERIGLGVVIAELVAFIVAVVLLAFIPHAVLLSVTGHLFPSSFSESLLPAIAFAMVVCSLSFGIASGRLTTVEQVYASLTYGLGRCAWIFPIYIFALQLYGSIRFVLML
;
A
#
# COMPACT_ATOMS: atom_id res chain seq x y z
N MET A 1 -16.03 0.20 -12.85
CA MET A 1 -15.41 -1.02 -12.29
C MET A 1 -15.97 -1.37 -10.91
N SER A 2 -16.02 -0.46 -9.94
CA SER A 2 -16.59 -0.72 -8.61
C SER A 2 -18.06 -1.20 -8.65
N ILE A 3 -18.87 -0.65 -9.58
CA ILE A 3 -20.27 -1.09 -9.78
C ILE A 3 -20.37 -2.57 -10.20
N VAL A 4 -19.40 -3.06 -10.99
CA VAL A 4 -19.39 -4.46 -11.43
C VAL A 4 -19.11 -5.38 -10.26
N LEU A 5 -18.17 -4.99 -9.38
CA LEU A 5 -17.88 -5.74 -8.14
C LEU A 5 -19.08 -5.80 -7.21
N VAL A 6 -19.78 -4.66 -7.02
CA VAL A 6 -21.02 -4.62 -6.25
C VAL A 6 -22.09 -5.50 -6.87
N GLY A 7 -22.25 -5.47 -8.20
CA GLY A 7 -23.18 -6.34 -8.92
C GLY A 7 -22.86 -7.82 -8.75
N LEU A 8 -21.58 -8.20 -8.83
CA LEU A 8 -21.12 -9.56 -8.57
C LEU A 8 -21.38 -9.99 -7.12
N GLU A 9 -21.17 -9.11 -6.15
CA GLU A 9 -21.45 -9.41 -4.73
C GLU A 9 -22.94 -9.67 -4.51
N VAL A 10 -23.82 -8.84 -5.08
CA VAL A 10 -25.27 -9.04 -5.01
C VAL A 10 -25.67 -10.35 -5.69
N LEU A 11 -25.11 -10.65 -6.87
CA LEU A 11 -25.34 -11.91 -7.57
C LEU A 11 -24.86 -13.12 -6.75
N LEU A 12 -23.73 -13.01 -6.05
CA LEU A 12 -23.19 -14.06 -5.20
C LEU A 12 -24.08 -14.30 -3.97
N ILE A 13 -24.55 -13.22 -3.33
CA ILE A 13 -25.50 -13.30 -2.21
C ILE A 13 -26.79 -14.02 -2.66
N LEU A 14 -27.37 -13.60 -3.79
CA LEU A 14 -28.60 -14.20 -4.31
C LEU A 14 -28.40 -15.64 -4.78
N SER A 15 -27.30 -15.93 -5.50
CA SER A 15 -27.01 -17.29 -5.97
C SER A 15 -26.69 -18.25 -4.84
N SER A 16 -25.98 -17.82 -3.79
CA SER A 16 -25.73 -18.64 -2.60
C SER A 16 -27.02 -19.02 -1.87
N TRP A 17 -27.99 -18.10 -1.85
CA TRP A 17 -29.32 -18.36 -1.29
C TRP A 17 -30.13 -19.33 -2.15
N ILE A 18 -30.21 -19.08 -3.47
CA ILE A 18 -30.94 -19.96 -4.40
C ILE A 18 -30.34 -21.37 -4.40
N ALA A 19 -29.01 -21.49 -4.45
CA ALA A 19 -28.32 -22.78 -4.45
C ALA A 19 -28.61 -23.59 -3.17
N THR A 20 -28.53 -22.95 -2.00
CA THR A 20 -28.84 -23.60 -0.72
C THR A 20 -30.33 -23.96 -0.59
N ALA A 21 -31.22 -23.16 -1.20
CA ALA A 21 -32.67 -23.42 -1.17
C ALA A 21 -33.11 -24.50 -2.18
N ALA A 22 -32.46 -24.57 -3.34
CA ALA A 22 -32.81 -25.51 -4.42
C ALA A 22 -32.15 -26.88 -4.26
N MET A 23 -30.96 -26.93 -3.66
CA MET A 23 -30.17 -28.16 -3.51
C MET A 23 -29.52 -28.20 -2.11
N PRO A 24 -30.22 -28.74 -1.09
CA PRO A 24 -29.73 -28.76 0.29
C PRO A 24 -28.52 -29.70 0.51
N ASP A 25 -28.23 -30.60 -0.44
CA ASP A 25 -27.11 -31.55 -0.37
C ASP A 25 -25.76 -30.95 -0.82
N LEU A 26 -25.74 -29.73 -1.38
CA LEU A 26 -24.47 -29.05 -1.66
C LEU A 26 -23.84 -28.57 -0.34
N HIS A 27 -22.55 -28.86 -0.17
CA HIS A 27 -21.71 -28.33 0.92
C HIS A 27 -21.42 -26.82 0.75
N MET A 28 -22.46 -26.00 0.52
CA MET A 28 -22.38 -24.56 0.34
C MET A 28 -23.13 -23.85 1.47
N ARG A 29 -22.61 -22.69 1.90
CA ARG A 29 -23.29 -21.85 2.91
C ARG A 29 -24.03 -20.70 2.25
N SER A 30 -25.28 -20.48 2.64
CA SER A 30 -26.04 -19.29 2.25
C SER A 30 -25.58 -18.06 3.03
N LEU A 31 -25.23 -16.96 2.31
CA LEU A 31 -24.92 -15.68 2.95
C LEU A 31 -26.15 -15.00 3.58
N LEU A 32 -27.35 -15.26 3.04
CA LEU A 32 -28.62 -14.71 3.53
C LEU A 32 -29.17 -15.44 4.77
N GLY A 33 -28.56 -16.56 5.15
CA GLY A 33 -28.89 -17.26 6.39
C GLY A 33 -28.46 -16.47 7.63
N SER A 34 -29.04 -16.80 8.79
CA SER A 34 -28.69 -16.16 10.08
C SER A 34 -27.19 -16.22 10.41
N TYR A 35 -26.53 -17.32 10.04
CA TYR A 35 -25.08 -17.48 10.16
C TYR A 35 -24.29 -16.63 9.16
N GLY A 36 -24.75 -16.54 7.91
CA GLY A 36 -24.11 -15.76 6.85
C GLY A 36 -24.17 -14.25 7.12
N ILE A 37 -25.31 -13.75 7.56
CA ILE A 37 -25.49 -12.34 7.95
C ILE A 37 -24.56 -12.02 9.13
N ARG A 38 -24.55 -12.86 10.18
CA ARG A 38 -23.67 -12.64 11.35
C ARG A 38 -22.19 -12.65 10.97
N TRP A 39 -21.79 -13.55 10.07
CA TRP A 39 -20.43 -13.60 9.56
C TRP A 39 -20.10 -12.35 8.74
N MET A 40 -20.97 -11.93 7.83
CA MET A 40 -20.75 -10.75 6.98
C MET A 40 -20.56 -9.47 7.81
N PHE A 41 -21.39 -9.26 8.83
CA PHE A 41 -21.28 -8.08 9.71
C PHE A 41 -20.15 -8.21 10.76
N GLY A 42 -19.84 -9.43 11.20
CA GLY A 42 -18.81 -9.68 12.22
C GLY A 42 -17.39 -9.67 11.67
N HIS A 43 -17.17 -10.21 10.46
CA HIS A 43 -15.86 -10.36 9.83
C HIS A 43 -15.56 -9.27 8.80
N PHE A 44 -16.44 -8.29 8.61
CA PHE A 44 -16.22 -7.20 7.64
C PHE A 44 -14.88 -6.49 7.86
N THR A 45 -14.62 -6.06 9.11
CA THR A 45 -13.38 -5.37 9.47
C THR A 45 -12.16 -6.28 9.39
N GLU A 46 -12.30 -7.55 9.78
CA GLU A 46 -11.23 -8.54 9.72
C GLU A 46 -10.82 -8.87 8.29
N ASN A 47 -11.81 -9.03 7.41
CA ASN A 47 -11.58 -9.24 5.97
C ASN A 47 -10.87 -8.05 5.36
N LEU A 48 -11.18 -6.82 5.79
CA LEU A 48 -10.53 -5.59 5.32
C LEU A 48 -9.15 -5.34 5.94
N ASN A 49 -8.87 -5.90 7.11
CA ASN A 49 -7.63 -5.72 7.84
C ASN A 49 -6.52 -6.64 7.30
N VAL A 50 -6.17 -6.43 6.03
CA VAL A 50 -5.04 -7.10 5.38
C VAL A 50 -3.86 -6.14 5.33
N SER A 51 -2.69 -6.57 5.83
CA SER A 51 -1.44 -5.78 5.87
C SER A 51 -1.12 -5.06 4.55
N MET A 52 -1.49 -5.69 3.43
CA MET A 52 -1.31 -5.18 2.07
C MET A 52 -1.98 -3.82 1.82
N LEU A 53 -3.13 -3.51 2.44
CA LEU A 53 -3.80 -2.21 2.25
C LEU A 53 -2.94 -1.06 2.81
N VAL A 54 -2.37 -1.26 3.99
CA VAL A 54 -1.53 -0.25 4.66
C VAL A 54 -0.27 0.01 3.84
N GLU A 55 0.36 -1.04 3.33
CA GLU A 55 1.53 -0.94 2.46
C GLU A 55 1.23 -0.17 1.16
N ILE A 56 0.11 -0.47 0.51
CA ILE A 56 -0.34 0.24 -0.70
C ILE A 56 -0.58 1.72 -0.40
N ILE A 57 -1.21 2.06 0.73
CA ILE A 57 -1.43 3.46 1.15
C ILE A 57 -0.10 4.18 1.32
N LEU A 58 0.86 3.57 2.03
CA LEU A 58 2.18 4.16 2.28
C LEU A 58 2.93 4.39 0.96
N LEU A 59 2.89 3.43 0.04
CA LEU A 59 3.50 3.56 -1.29
C LEU A 59 2.84 4.67 -2.13
N ILE A 60 1.51 4.80 -2.08
CA ILE A 60 0.78 5.85 -2.79
C ILE A 60 1.19 7.24 -2.26
N ILE A 61 1.32 7.39 -0.94
CA ILE A 61 1.77 8.64 -0.32
C ILE A 61 3.20 8.95 -0.75
N GLY A 62 4.13 8.00 -0.63
CA GLY A 62 5.53 8.17 -1.01
C GLY A 62 5.70 8.49 -2.50
N GLY A 63 5.05 7.72 -3.38
CA GLY A 63 5.09 7.93 -4.82
C GLY A 63 4.44 9.26 -5.24
N GLY A 64 3.31 9.61 -4.63
CA GLY A 64 2.63 10.90 -4.83
C GLY A 64 3.51 12.08 -4.43
N ALA A 65 4.17 11.99 -3.28
CA ALA A 65 5.11 12.99 -2.81
C ALA A 65 6.26 13.17 -3.81
N MET A 66 6.91 12.08 -4.26
CA MET A 66 8.04 12.13 -5.21
C MET A 66 7.67 12.78 -6.55
N ILE A 67 6.45 12.58 -7.02
CA ILE A 67 5.95 13.21 -8.25
C ILE A 67 5.72 14.70 -8.01
N ASN A 68 5.09 15.07 -6.90
CA ASN A 68 4.73 16.47 -6.62
C ASN A 68 5.93 17.34 -6.22
N SER A 69 6.91 16.80 -5.48
CA SER A 69 8.20 17.45 -5.20
C SER A 69 9.04 17.64 -6.47
N GLY A 70 8.67 16.95 -7.55
CA GLY A 70 9.37 16.99 -8.83
C GLY A 70 10.69 16.24 -8.83
N LEU A 71 10.97 15.44 -7.79
CA LEU A 71 12.16 14.59 -7.69
C LEU A 71 12.26 13.66 -8.91
N VAL A 72 11.15 13.01 -9.29
CA VAL A 72 11.10 12.10 -10.45
C VAL A 72 11.45 12.84 -11.75
N ARG A 73 10.94 14.07 -11.92
CA ARG A 73 11.19 14.88 -13.11
C ARG A 73 12.63 15.37 -13.16
N SER A 74 13.20 15.78 -12.03
CA SER A 74 14.59 16.21 -11.91
C SER A 74 15.57 15.05 -12.11
N ALA A 75 15.26 13.86 -11.57
CA ALA A 75 16.03 12.64 -11.82
C ALA A 75 16.01 12.24 -13.30
N HIS A 76 14.83 12.27 -13.93
CA HIS A 76 14.72 12.02 -15.38
C HIS A 76 15.51 13.04 -16.20
N ASN A 77 15.48 14.32 -15.83
CA ASN A 77 16.26 15.36 -16.50
C ASN A 77 17.77 15.20 -16.32
N LEU A 78 18.23 14.69 -15.15
CA LEU A 78 19.63 14.33 -14.92
C LEU A 78 20.08 13.19 -15.85
N ILE A 79 19.27 12.13 -15.96
CA ILE A 79 19.53 10.98 -16.83
C ILE A 79 19.56 11.41 -18.31
N ALA A 80 18.62 12.27 -18.71
CA ALA A 80 18.54 12.84 -20.06
C ALA A 80 19.60 13.94 -20.34
N ARG A 81 20.57 14.15 -19.44
CA ARG A 81 21.64 15.17 -19.52
C ARG A 81 21.14 16.59 -19.84
N ARG A 82 19.93 16.93 -19.40
CA ARG A 82 19.39 18.30 -19.57
C ARG A 82 19.99 19.23 -18.51
N ARG A 83 20.00 20.54 -18.79
CA ARG A 83 20.44 21.54 -17.80
C ARG A 83 19.54 21.49 -16.57
N LEU A 84 20.13 21.19 -15.42
CA LEU A 84 19.50 21.28 -14.11
C LEU A 84 19.85 22.63 -13.47
N ARG A 85 18.94 23.20 -12.69
CA ARG A 85 19.26 24.36 -11.86
C ARG A 85 20.26 23.96 -10.78
N TYR A 86 21.10 24.91 -10.35
CA TYR A 86 22.11 24.66 -9.32
C TYR A 86 21.51 24.09 -8.02
N LEU A 87 20.37 24.63 -7.57
CA LEU A 87 19.63 24.15 -6.40
C LEU A 87 19.05 22.74 -6.59
N GLU A 88 18.60 22.38 -7.79
CA GLU A 88 18.12 21.01 -8.08
C GLU A 88 19.27 20.01 -8.00
N ARG A 89 20.49 20.40 -8.42
CA ARG A 89 21.68 19.56 -8.34
C ARG A 89 22.11 19.33 -6.89
N ILE A 90 22.05 20.37 -6.04
CA ILE A 90 22.29 20.24 -4.60
C ILE A 90 21.22 19.34 -3.97
N GLY A 91 19.94 19.57 -4.27
CA GLY A 91 18.85 18.75 -3.77
C GLY A 91 18.99 17.28 -4.16
N LEU A 92 19.38 16.98 -5.41
CA LEU A 92 19.68 15.60 -5.83
C LEU A 92 20.86 15.01 -5.06
N GLY A 93 21.89 15.81 -4.78
CA GLY A 93 23.01 15.38 -3.93
C GLY A 93 22.57 14.98 -2.52
N VAL A 94 21.66 15.75 -1.90
CA VAL A 94 21.07 15.42 -0.60
C VAL A 94 20.29 14.11 -0.66
N VAL A 95 19.46 13.91 -1.68
CA VAL A 95 18.71 12.66 -1.85
C VAL A 95 19.63 11.46 -2.03
N ILE A 96 20.70 11.60 -2.82
CA ILE A 96 21.68 10.52 -3.00
C ILE A 96 22.34 10.19 -1.66
N ALA A 97 22.72 11.20 -0.87
CA ALA A 97 23.29 11.00 0.46
C ALA A 97 22.30 10.30 1.41
N GLU A 98 21.02 10.68 1.41
CA GLU A 98 19.97 10.01 2.18
C GLU A 98 19.76 8.56 1.76
N LEU A 99 19.73 8.28 0.45
CA LEU A 99 19.61 6.92 -0.06
C LEU A 99 20.81 6.05 0.33
N VAL A 100 22.03 6.60 0.25
CA VAL A 100 23.24 5.90 0.72
C VAL A 100 23.15 5.65 2.22
N ALA A 101 22.73 6.63 3.01
CA ALA A 101 22.54 6.46 4.45
C ALA A 101 21.49 5.39 4.77
N PHE A 102 20.39 5.33 4.00
CA PHE A 102 19.36 4.30 4.14
C PHE A 102 19.90 2.91 3.80
N ILE A 103 20.63 2.78 2.69
CA ILE A 103 21.28 1.51 2.31
C ILE A 103 22.26 1.07 3.39
N VAL A 104 23.10 1.98 3.89
CA VAL A 104 24.03 1.71 5.00
C VAL A 104 23.26 1.27 6.23
N ALA A 105 22.18 1.96 6.62
CA ALA A 105 21.35 1.56 7.75
C ALA A 105 20.75 0.15 7.58
N VAL A 106 20.23 -0.17 6.39
CA VAL A 106 19.70 -1.51 6.07
C VAL A 106 20.79 -2.56 6.12
N VAL A 107 21.99 -2.29 5.59
CA VAL A 107 23.14 -3.19 5.65
C VAL A 107 23.61 -3.38 7.09
N LEU A 108 23.70 -2.31 7.89
CA LEU A 108 24.03 -2.40 9.31
C LEU A 108 22.99 -3.25 10.06
N LEU A 109 21.70 -3.04 9.80
CA LEU A 109 20.62 -3.85 10.37
C LEU A 109 20.67 -5.32 9.93
N ALA A 110 21.09 -5.60 8.69
CA ALA A 110 21.15 -6.94 8.14
C ALA A 110 22.40 -7.72 8.56
N PHE A 111 23.54 -7.05 8.76
CA PHE A 111 24.84 -7.69 8.98
C PHE A 111 25.42 -7.50 10.38
N ILE A 112 24.91 -6.57 11.20
CA ILE A 112 25.34 -6.42 12.61
C ILE A 112 24.54 -7.37 13.50
N PRO A 113 25.18 -8.35 14.15
CA PRO A 113 24.52 -9.37 14.95
C PRO A 113 24.23 -8.84 16.37
N HIS A 114 23.55 -7.70 16.50
CA HIS A 114 23.05 -7.20 17.78
C HIS A 114 21.51 -7.10 17.74
N ALA A 115 20.89 -8.28 17.89
CA ALA A 115 19.71 -8.60 18.69
C ALA A 115 18.48 -7.67 18.78
N VAL A 116 18.16 -6.81 17.80
CA VAL A 116 16.94 -5.97 17.90
C VAL A 116 15.86 -6.28 16.85
N LEU A 117 16.17 -6.87 15.68
CA LEU A 117 15.16 -7.21 14.65
C LEU A 117 15.32 -8.61 14.00
N LEU A 118 16.31 -9.40 14.43
CA LEU A 118 16.45 -10.77 13.94
C LEU A 118 15.48 -11.67 14.71
N SER A 119 14.40 -12.11 14.04
CA SER A 119 13.67 -13.28 14.50
C SER A 119 14.64 -14.46 14.59
N VAL A 120 14.57 -15.19 15.70
CA VAL A 120 15.49 -16.23 16.20
C VAL A 120 15.60 -17.47 15.27
N THR A 121 15.05 -17.43 14.05
CA THR A 121 14.76 -18.64 13.27
C THR A 121 15.70 -18.92 12.10
N GLY A 122 16.66 -18.05 11.76
CA GLY A 122 17.65 -18.34 10.71
C GLY A 122 17.08 -18.47 9.29
N HIS A 123 15.84 -18.03 9.06
CA HIS A 123 15.18 -18.00 7.75
C HIS A 123 14.98 -16.55 7.27
N LEU A 124 15.45 -16.24 6.05
CA LEU A 124 15.23 -14.93 5.40
C LEU A 124 13.74 -14.66 5.05
N PHE A 125 12.91 -15.70 5.01
CA PHE A 125 11.47 -15.64 4.78
C PHE A 125 10.76 -16.66 5.69
N PRO A 126 9.72 -16.33 6.48
CA PRO A 126 9.12 -15.01 6.75
C PRO A 126 9.72 -14.42 8.03
N SER A 127 10.38 -13.27 7.93
CA SER A 127 10.93 -12.54 9.08
C SER A 127 10.31 -11.14 9.16
N SER A 128 10.30 -10.52 10.33
CA SER A 128 9.81 -9.13 10.51
C SER A 128 10.53 -8.13 9.59
N PHE A 129 11.69 -8.49 9.04
CA PHE A 129 12.40 -7.73 8.03
C PHE A 129 11.71 -7.74 6.66
N SER A 130 11.19 -8.90 6.20
CA SER A 130 10.46 -8.97 4.92
C SER A 130 9.12 -8.23 4.98
N GLU A 131 8.43 -8.26 6.14
CA GLU A 131 7.18 -7.52 6.35
C GLU A 131 7.38 -6.01 6.51
N SER A 132 8.54 -5.57 7.01
CA SER A 132 8.84 -4.14 7.18
C SER A 132 9.51 -3.48 5.97
N LEU A 133 9.91 -4.25 4.96
CA LEU A 133 10.62 -3.72 3.79
C LEU A 133 9.78 -2.72 2.99
N LEU A 134 8.52 -3.05 2.69
CA LEU A 134 7.61 -2.19 1.94
C LEU A 134 7.32 -0.87 2.68
N PRO A 135 6.94 -0.89 3.98
CA PRO A 135 6.83 0.33 4.79
C PRO A 135 8.12 1.14 4.85
N ALA A 136 9.29 0.50 4.97
CA ALA A 136 10.58 1.18 5.03
C ALA A 136 10.94 1.89 3.71
N ILE A 137 10.66 1.25 2.57
CA ILE A 137 10.81 1.88 1.25
C ILE A 137 9.87 3.07 1.11
N ALA A 138 8.61 2.93 1.52
CA ALA A 138 7.66 4.04 1.49
C ALA A 138 8.12 5.22 2.35
N PHE A 139 8.65 4.95 3.55
CA PHE A 139 9.25 5.96 4.41
C PHE A 139 10.44 6.65 3.73
N ALA A 140 11.37 5.89 3.14
CA ALA A 140 12.52 6.44 2.42
C ALA A 140 12.08 7.34 1.25
N MET A 141 11.06 6.94 0.48
CA MET A 141 10.50 7.75 -0.60
C MET A 141 9.95 9.09 -0.11
N VAL A 142 9.22 9.08 1.02
CA VAL A 142 8.67 10.30 1.63
C VAL A 142 9.80 11.22 2.07
N VAL A 143 10.79 10.71 2.82
CA VAL A 143 11.93 11.50 3.31
C VAL A 143 12.70 12.12 2.13
N CYS A 144 13.10 11.30 1.16
CA CYS A 144 13.82 11.77 -0.04
C CYS A 144 13.03 12.84 -0.81
N SER A 145 11.72 12.65 -0.94
CA SER A 145 10.86 13.62 -1.63
C SER A 145 10.80 14.96 -0.90
N LEU A 146 10.65 14.95 0.43
CA LEU A 146 10.57 16.16 1.23
C LEU A 146 11.91 16.89 1.29
N SER A 147 13.00 16.17 1.55
CA SER A 147 14.35 16.71 1.56
C SER A 147 14.71 17.33 0.20
N PHE A 148 14.36 16.67 -0.91
CA PHE A 148 14.52 17.26 -2.24
C PHE A 148 13.70 18.53 -2.42
N GLY A 149 12.41 18.49 -2.08
CA GLY A 149 11.50 19.63 -2.26
C GLY A 149 11.94 20.85 -1.46
N ILE A 150 12.44 20.64 -0.23
CA ILE A 150 12.96 21.71 0.62
C ILE A 150 14.31 22.21 0.08
N ALA A 151 15.28 21.32 -0.20
CA ALA A 151 16.62 21.69 -0.67
C ALA A 151 16.61 22.38 -2.05
N SER A 152 15.66 22.02 -2.92
CA SER A 152 15.47 22.66 -4.22
C SER A 152 14.62 23.94 -4.17
N GLY A 153 14.07 24.30 -3.00
CA GLY A 153 13.21 25.46 -2.80
C GLY A 153 11.83 25.35 -3.47
N ARG A 154 11.37 24.13 -3.77
CA ARG A 154 10.05 23.87 -4.37
C ARG A 154 8.95 23.70 -3.34
N LEU A 155 9.30 23.25 -2.13
CA LEU A 155 8.42 23.13 -0.98
C LEU A 155 8.93 24.11 0.09
N THR A 156 8.38 25.32 0.09
CA THR A 156 8.78 26.38 1.04
C THR A 156 7.83 26.51 2.22
N THR A 157 6.60 26.03 2.06
CA THR A 157 5.52 26.20 3.06
C THR A 157 5.02 24.84 3.52
N VAL A 158 4.61 24.75 4.79
CA VAL A 158 4.01 23.54 5.39
C VAL A 158 2.77 23.07 4.59
N GLU A 159 1.98 24.00 4.07
CA GLU A 159 0.84 23.69 3.20
C GLU A 159 1.25 22.93 1.93
N GLN A 160 2.36 23.32 1.30
CA GLN A 160 2.86 22.65 0.09
C GLN A 160 3.39 21.25 0.42
N VAL A 161 4.01 21.08 1.60
CA VAL A 161 4.43 19.78 2.11
C VAL A 161 3.21 18.87 2.29
N TYR A 162 2.17 19.35 2.95
CA TYR A 162 0.93 18.58 3.15
C TYR A 162 0.23 18.26 1.81
N ALA A 163 0.18 19.23 0.89
CA ALA A 163 -0.36 19.03 -0.45
C ALA A 163 0.43 17.95 -1.21
N SER A 164 1.75 17.86 -1.03
CA SER A 164 2.57 16.82 -1.66
C SER A 164 2.27 15.41 -1.15
N LEU A 165 2.04 15.25 0.15
CA LEU A 165 1.70 13.96 0.76
C LEU A 165 0.30 13.49 0.36
N THR A 166 -0.64 14.43 0.24
CA THR A 166 -2.04 14.12 -0.12
C THR A 166 -2.26 14.00 -1.64
N TYR A 167 -1.35 14.52 -2.47
CA TYR A 167 -1.42 14.44 -3.93
C TYR A 167 -1.59 13.01 -4.45
N GLY A 168 -0.82 12.06 -3.89
CA GLY A 168 -0.90 10.65 -4.26
C GLY A 168 -2.25 10.03 -3.93
N LEU A 169 -2.76 10.32 -2.72
CA LEU A 169 -4.05 9.83 -2.24
C LEU A 169 -5.21 10.36 -3.09
N GLY A 170 -5.20 11.65 -3.45
CA GLY A 170 -6.24 12.23 -4.30
C GLY A 170 -6.28 11.60 -5.69
N ARG A 171 -5.12 11.33 -6.29
CA ARG A 171 -5.02 10.71 -7.62
C ARG A 171 -5.39 9.22 -7.62
N CYS A 172 -5.07 8.52 -6.56
CA CYS A 172 -5.32 7.08 -6.42
C CYS A 172 -6.60 6.76 -5.62
N ALA A 173 -7.41 7.77 -5.30
CA ALA A 173 -8.60 7.63 -4.48
C ALA A 173 -9.59 6.57 -5.01
N TRP A 174 -9.64 6.42 -6.34
CA TRP A 174 -10.51 5.46 -7.01
C TRP A 174 -10.14 3.98 -6.77
N ILE A 175 -8.90 3.69 -6.32
CA ILE A 175 -8.41 2.33 -6.06
C ILE A 175 -8.99 1.78 -4.74
N PHE A 176 -9.17 2.64 -3.72
CA PHE A 176 -9.68 2.23 -2.41
C PHE A 176 -11.04 1.52 -2.46
N PRO A 177 -12.09 2.07 -3.11
CA PRO A 177 -13.37 1.37 -3.18
C PRO A 177 -13.26 0.05 -3.95
N ILE A 178 -12.46 0.00 -5.01
CA ILE A 178 -12.25 -1.25 -5.78
C ILE A 178 -11.61 -2.33 -4.90
N TYR A 179 -10.59 -1.97 -4.13
CA TYR A 179 -9.92 -2.89 -3.22
C TYR A 179 -10.87 -3.42 -2.14
N ILE A 180 -11.61 -2.51 -1.47
CA ILE A 180 -12.58 -2.87 -0.42
C ILE A 180 -13.63 -3.85 -0.95
N PHE A 181 -14.22 -3.57 -2.11
CA PHE A 181 -15.23 -4.45 -2.71
C PHE A 181 -14.65 -5.78 -3.18
N ALA A 182 -13.43 -5.78 -3.75
CA ALA A 182 -12.78 -7.01 -4.17
C ALA A 182 -12.45 -7.94 -3.00
N LEU A 183 -11.97 -7.39 -1.88
CA LEU A 183 -11.69 -8.14 -0.66
C LEU A 183 -12.95 -8.72 -0.03
N GLN A 184 -14.01 -7.90 0.04
CA GLN A 184 -15.30 -8.36 0.55
C GLN A 184 -15.83 -9.53 -0.28
N LEU A 185 -15.77 -9.41 -1.61
CA LEU A 185 -16.19 -10.46 -2.53
C LEU A 185 -15.35 -11.73 -2.41
N TYR A 186 -14.04 -11.59 -2.24
CA TYR A 186 -13.15 -12.73 -1.99
C TYR A 186 -13.49 -13.44 -0.66
N GLY A 187 -13.74 -12.68 0.40
CA GLY A 187 -14.19 -13.22 1.68
C GLY A 187 -15.53 -13.95 1.55
N SER A 188 -16.50 -13.34 0.87
CA SER A 188 -17.82 -13.93 0.62
C SER A 188 -17.70 -15.23 -0.18
N ILE A 189 -16.86 -15.29 -1.23
CA ILE A 189 -16.59 -16.53 -1.98
C ILE A 189 -16.03 -17.63 -1.05
N ARG A 190 -15.00 -17.32 -0.26
CA ARG A 190 -14.42 -18.30 0.67
C ARG A 190 -15.43 -18.81 1.68
N PHE A 191 -16.30 -17.94 2.17
CA PHE A 191 -17.35 -18.34 3.11
C PHE A 191 -18.40 -19.26 2.46
N VAL A 192 -18.87 -18.94 1.24
CA VAL A 192 -19.82 -19.80 0.50
C VAL A 192 -19.22 -21.17 0.21
N LEU A 193 -17.98 -21.18 -0.26
CA LEU A 193 -17.27 -22.39 -0.70
C LEU A 193 -16.58 -23.15 0.45
N MET A 194 -16.65 -22.64 1.68
CA MET A 194 -15.98 -23.19 2.88
C MET A 194 -14.48 -23.44 2.68
N LEU A 195 -13.77 -22.48 2.09
CA LEU A 195 -12.39 -22.61 1.56
C LEU A 195 -11.34 -21.81 2.33
#